data_AF-A0AA90Q990-F1
#
_entry.id   AF-A0AA90Q990-F1
#
_cell.length_a   1.000
_cell.length_b   1.000
_cell.length_c   1.000
_cell.angle_alpha   90.00
_cell.angle_beta   90.00
_cell.angle_gamma   90.00
#
_symmetry.space_group_name_H-M   'P 1'
#
loop_
_entity.id
_entity.type
_entity.pdbx_description
1 polymer ?
#
loop_
_entity_poly.entity_id
_entity_poly.type
_entity_poly.pdbx_seq_one_letter_code
_entity_poly.pdbx_strand_id
1 'polypeptide(L)'
;MHKHLSFLALTIAMLAGCATNVPLQRAQLGLIGDMTSPAELNSIIGKATVSAEYDFDSHANRYRARHLSLQTGTTQTSTVVCAPSCFPISIDVPVLAQFVLLQEQPSLKLIGWGTIEELSKSTDDRIASVMPDLKKTHEQITRKNK
;
A
#
# COMPACT_ATOMS: atom_id res chain seq x y z
N MET A 1 14.54 -52.91 -26.79
CA MET A 1 14.65 -51.50 -27.22
C MET A 1 13.24 -50.96 -27.39
N HIS A 2 13.05 -49.69 -27.01
CA HIS A 2 11.85 -48.84 -27.05
C HIS A 2 11.33 -48.41 -25.67
N LYS A 3 11.75 -47.17 -25.37
CA LYS A 3 11.48 -46.31 -24.23
C LYS A 3 10.00 -45.91 -24.24
N HIS A 4 9.30 -46.01 -23.12
CA HIS A 4 8.10 -45.21 -22.89
C HIS A 4 8.46 -44.02 -22.01
N LEU A 5 8.78 -42.93 -22.70
CA LEU A 5 9.00 -41.60 -22.17
C LEU A 5 7.65 -40.96 -21.83
N SER A 6 7.59 -40.36 -20.64
CA SER A 6 7.01 -39.04 -20.38
C SER A 6 5.60 -38.74 -20.87
N PHE A 7 4.62 -38.80 -19.97
CA PHE A 7 3.46 -37.90 -19.98
C PHE A 7 3.04 -37.56 -18.55
N LEU A 8 3.87 -36.77 -17.86
CA LEU A 8 3.44 -36.02 -16.68
C LEU A 8 3.10 -34.60 -17.18
N ALA A 9 1.89 -34.42 -17.68
CA ALA A 9 1.39 -33.11 -18.09
C ALA A 9 1.12 -32.27 -16.83
N LEU A 10 2.11 -31.43 -16.52
CA LEU A 10 2.10 -30.43 -15.46
C LEU A 10 1.17 -29.27 -15.85
N THR A 11 -0.14 -29.43 -15.65
CA THR A 11 -1.13 -28.36 -15.77
C THR A 11 -1.09 -27.46 -14.52
N ILE A 12 0.00 -26.72 -14.34
CA ILE A 12 0.03 -25.54 -13.48
C ILE A 12 -0.46 -24.38 -14.35
N ALA A 13 -1.76 -24.37 -14.63
CA ALA A 13 -2.42 -23.22 -15.20
C ALA A 13 -2.34 -22.10 -14.15
N MET A 14 -1.56 -21.08 -14.50
CA MET A 14 -1.34 -19.86 -13.76
C MET A 14 -2.64 -19.30 -13.16
N LEU A 15 -2.79 -19.42 -11.84
CA LEU A 15 -3.55 -18.43 -11.06
C LEU A 15 -2.69 -17.17 -10.93
N ALA A 16 -2.39 -16.52 -12.05
CA ALA A 16 -2.00 -15.11 -12.04
C ALA A 16 -3.31 -14.31 -11.87
N GLY A 17 -3.87 -14.34 -10.67
CA GLY A 17 -4.94 -13.42 -10.31
C GLY A 17 -4.38 -12.02 -10.48
N CYS A 18 -4.99 -11.22 -11.36
CA CYS A 18 -4.71 -9.79 -11.41
C CYS A 18 -4.96 -9.25 -10.01
N ALA A 19 -3.89 -8.98 -9.25
CA ALA A 19 -4.00 -8.41 -7.93
C ALA A 19 -4.56 -7.00 -8.10
N THR A 20 -5.88 -6.86 -7.95
CA THR A 20 -6.56 -5.58 -7.98
C THR A 20 -6.04 -4.78 -6.80
N ASN A 21 -5.32 -3.68 -7.06
CA ASN A 21 -4.96 -2.73 -6.01
C ASN A 21 -6.25 -2.20 -5.39
N VAL A 22 -6.47 -2.51 -4.12
CA VAL A 22 -7.58 -2.02 -3.31
C VAL A 22 -7.06 -0.83 -2.51
N PRO A 23 -7.41 0.42 -2.86
CA PRO A 23 -6.96 1.56 -2.10
C PRO A 23 -7.67 1.66 -0.75
N LEU A 24 -6.97 2.21 0.23
CA LEU A 24 -7.53 2.69 1.47
C LEU A 24 -8.50 3.84 1.17
N GLN A 25 -9.67 3.82 1.81
CA GLN A 25 -10.70 4.84 1.64
C GLN A 25 -10.57 5.91 2.74
N ARG A 26 -10.89 7.16 2.41
CA ARG A 26 -10.90 8.26 3.39
C ARG A 26 -11.77 7.98 4.62
N ALA A 27 -12.90 7.29 4.44
CA ALA A 27 -13.78 6.90 5.54
C ALA A 27 -13.07 5.98 6.57
N GLN A 28 -12.14 5.13 6.12
CA GLN A 28 -11.35 4.27 7.01
C GLN A 28 -10.36 5.09 7.84
N LEU A 29 -9.80 6.18 7.28
CA LEU A 29 -8.88 7.05 8.02
C LEU A 29 -9.52 7.72 9.23
N GLY A 30 -10.80 8.07 9.13
CA GLY A 30 -11.54 8.68 10.24
C GLY A 30 -11.76 7.74 11.44
N LEU A 31 -11.45 6.45 11.29
CA LEU A 31 -11.52 5.45 12.36
C LEU A 31 -10.19 5.27 13.08
N ILE A 32 -9.09 5.80 12.53
CA ILE A 32 -7.77 5.70 13.13
C ILE A 32 -7.60 6.84 14.15
N GLY A 33 -7.17 6.49 15.35
CA GLY A 33 -6.82 7.44 16.41
C GLY A 33 -5.58 6.99 17.19
N ASP A 34 -5.12 7.84 18.11
CA ASP A 34 -3.86 7.64 18.85
C ASP A 34 -3.84 6.38 19.72
N MET A 35 -5.02 5.89 20.09
CA MET A 35 -5.22 4.71 20.93
C MET A 35 -5.58 3.45 20.12
N THR A 36 -5.62 3.54 18.78
CA THR A 36 -5.96 2.39 17.93
C THR A 36 -4.96 1.26 18.15
N SER A 37 -5.48 0.12 18.60
CA SER A 37 -4.66 -1.07 18.84
C SER A 37 -4.15 -1.67 17.52
N PRO A 38 -3.08 -2.48 17.51
CA PRO A 38 -2.61 -3.12 16.29
C PRO A 38 -3.68 -4.00 15.61
N ALA A 39 -4.52 -4.68 16.40
CA ALA A 39 -5.60 -5.51 15.88
C ALA A 39 -6.71 -4.65 15.25
N GLU A 40 -7.08 -3.56 15.90
CA GLU A 40 -8.07 -2.60 15.40
C GLU A 40 -7.57 -1.88 14.14
N LEU A 41 -6.30 -1.47 14.10
CA LEU A 41 -5.69 -0.88 12.92
C LEU A 41 -5.78 -1.83 11.73
N ASN A 42 -5.47 -3.11 11.93
CA ASN A 42 -5.59 -4.14 10.89
C ASN A 42 -7.05 -4.37 10.45
N SER A 43 -8.01 -4.22 11.36
CA SER A 43 -9.43 -4.26 11.02
C SER A 43 -9.84 -3.04 10.18
N ILE A 44 -9.40 -1.83 10.56
CA ILE A 44 -9.70 -0.57 9.89
C ILE A 44 -9.16 -0.56 8.46
N ILE A 45 -7.89 -0.92 8.26
CA ILE A 45 -7.29 -0.99 6.91
C ILE A 45 -7.95 -2.09 6.07
N GLY A 46 -8.41 -3.17 6.72
CA GLY A 46 -9.09 -4.29 6.08
C GLY A 46 -8.27 -4.89 4.94
N LYS A 47 -8.82 -4.83 3.72
CA LYS A 47 -8.22 -5.38 2.50
C LYS A 47 -7.39 -4.36 1.71
N ALA A 48 -7.10 -3.18 2.27
CA ALA A 48 -6.28 -2.18 1.59
C ALA A 48 -4.92 -2.77 1.22
N THR A 49 -4.52 -2.57 -0.04
CA THR A 49 -3.28 -3.14 -0.58
C THR A 49 -2.08 -2.38 -0.03
N VAL A 50 -1.18 -3.13 0.62
CA VAL A 50 0.11 -2.60 1.09
C VAL A 50 1.10 -2.66 -0.07
N SER A 51 1.54 -1.51 -0.56
CA SER A 51 2.48 -1.39 -1.68
C SER A 51 3.93 -1.63 -1.26
N ALA A 52 4.28 -1.32 -0.01
CA ALA A 52 5.55 -1.65 0.59
C ALA A 52 5.41 -1.80 2.10
N GLU A 53 6.05 -2.82 2.66
CA GLU A 53 6.17 -3.01 4.11
C GLU A 53 7.63 -3.30 4.43
N TYR A 54 8.19 -2.59 5.41
CA TYR A 54 9.55 -2.81 5.85
C TYR A 54 9.76 -2.33 7.27
N ASP A 55 10.73 -2.96 7.91
CA ASP A 55 11.25 -2.53 9.21
C ASP A 55 12.47 -1.64 9.00
N PHE A 56 12.65 -0.67 9.89
CA PHE A 56 13.85 0.18 9.89
C PHE A 56 14.17 0.59 11.33
N ASP A 57 15.46 0.82 11.57
CA ASP A 57 15.94 1.32 12.85
C ASP A 57 16.10 2.84 12.75
N SER A 58 15.67 3.54 13.80
CA SER A 58 15.95 4.97 13.96
C SER A 58 16.25 5.22 15.43
N HIS A 59 17.39 5.85 15.67
CA HIS A 59 17.98 5.97 17.01
C HIS A 59 18.17 4.60 17.69
N ALA A 60 17.50 4.37 18.82
CA ALA A 60 17.57 3.14 19.61
C ALA A 60 16.29 2.27 19.48
N ASN A 61 15.36 2.65 18.60
CA ASN A 61 14.09 1.97 18.43
C ASN A 61 13.98 1.39 17.02
N ARG A 62 13.18 0.33 16.92
CA ARG A 62 12.82 -0.30 15.65
C ARG A 62 11.40 0.07 15.30
N TYR A 63 11.19 0.37 14.03
CA TYR A 63 9.89 0.80 13.50
C TYR A 63 9.48 -0.10 12.34
N ARG A 64 8.18 -0.14 12.07
CA ARG A 64 7.58 -0.74 10.88
C ARG A 64 6.83 0.34 10.11
N ALA A 65 7.17 0.48 8.83
CA ALA A 65 6.45 1.34 7.90
C ALA A 65 5.63 0.49 6.95
N ARG A 66 4.35 0.85 6.77
CA ARG A 66 3.45 0.24 5.79
C ARG A 66 2.94 1.32 4.87
N HIS A 67 3.24 1.19 3.58
CA HIS A 67 2.80 2.12 2.54
C HIS A 67 1.55 1.55 1.88
N LEU A 68 0.52 2.37 1.78
CA LEU A 68 -0.76 2.04 1.17
C LEU A 68 -1.13 3.11 0.13
N SER A 69 -1.97 2.74 -0.82
CA SER A 69 -2.61 3.72 -1.72
C SER A 69 -3.86 4.25 -1.05
N LEU A 70 -3.96 5.56 -0.82
CA LEU A 70 -5.16 6.23 -0.32
C LEU A 70 -5.93 6.84 -1.49
N GLN A 71 -7.22 6.53 -1.60
CA GLN A 71 -8.09 7.23 -2.54
C GLN A 71 -8.46 8.61 -2.00
N THR A 72 -7.93 9.65 -2.66
CA THR A 72 -8.16 11.05 -2.28
C THR A 72 -9.29 11.70 -3.09
N GLY A 73 -9.72 11.08 -4.18
CA GLY A 73 -10.85 11.54 -4.98
C GLY A 73 -11.15 10.62 -6.15
N THR A 74 -11.97 11.10 -7.06
CA THR A 74 -12.26 10.50 -8.36
C THR A 74 -12.12 11.56 -9.44
N THR A 75 -11.60 11.18 -10.59
CA THR A 75 -11.58 12.01 -11.79
C THR A 75 -12.33 11.29 -12.90
N GLN A 76 -12.99 12.03 -13.77
CA GLN A 76 -13.71 11.45 -14.90
C GLN A 76 -12.84 11.56 -16.15
N THR A 77 -12.66 10.44 -16.86
CA THR A 77 -12.03 10.41 -18.16
C THR A 77 -12.98 9.81 -19.19
N SER A 78 -12.90 10.26 -20.43
CA SER A 78 -13.69 9.73 -21.52
C SER A 78 -12.84 8.80 -22.38
N THR A 79 -13.32 7.58 -22.60
CA THR A 79 -12.73 6.64 -23.56
C THR A 79 -13.75 6.31 -24.64
N VAL A 80 -13.29 5.98 -25.83
CA VAL A 80 -14.17 5.59 -26.94
C VAL A 80 -14.26 4.07 -26.98
N VAL A 81 -15.47 3.54 -26.88
CA VAL A 81 -15.74 2.11 -27.06
C VAL A 81 -16.46 1.92 -28.39
N CYS A 82 -15.99 0.97 -29.19
CA CYS A 82 -16.54 0.69 -30.51
C CYS A 82 -17.17 -0.71 -30.55
N ALA A 83 -18.50 -0.78 -30.70
CA ALA A 83 -19.23 -2.03 -31.03
C ALA A 83 -20.72 -1.75 -31.38
N PRO A 84 -21.21 -1.93 -32.64
CA PRO A 84 -20.58 -1.79 -33.97
C PRO A 84 -20.35 -0.33 -34.40
N SER A 85 -20.73 0.65 -33.58
CA SER A 85 -20.43 2.08 -33.71
C SER A 85 -19.59 2.54 -32.53
N CYS A 86 -18.87 3.66 -32.69
CA CYS A 86 -17.98 4.21 -31.67
C CYS A 86 -18.71 5.29 -30.85
N PHE A 87 -18.77 5.11 -29.54
CA PHE A 87 -19.37 6.08 -28.63
C PHE A 87 -18.39 6.41 -27.51
N PRO A 88 -18.28 7.69 -27.11
CA PRO A 88 -17.56 8.04 -25.91
C PRO A 88 -18.32 7.53 -24.69
N ILE A 89 -17.61 6.87 -23.78
CA ILE A 89 -18.09 6.54 -22.44
C ILE A 89 -17.24 7.30 -21.42
N SER A 90 -17.88 7.84 -20.40
CA SER A 90 -17.20 8.41 -19.24
C SER A 90 -16.94 7.30 -18.23
N ILE A 91 -15.71 7.22 -17.74
CA ILE A 91 -15.30 6.32 -16.66
C ILE A 91 -14.70 7.14 -15.53
N ASP A 92 -15.06 6.79 -14.30
CA ASP A 92 -14.47 7.38 -13.11
C ASP A 92 -13.22 6.60 -12.71
N VAL A 93 -12.11 7.32 -12.52
CA VAL A 93 -10.82 6.77 -12.15
C VAL A 93 -10.43 7.32 -10.77
N PRO A 94 -10.01 6.47 -9.82
CA PRO A 94 -9.62 6.93 -8.50
C PRO A 94 -8.33 7.76 -8.56
N VAL A 95 -8.31 8.89 -7.86
CA VAL A 95 -7.09 9.65 -7.60
C VAL A 95 -6.44 9.07 -6.34
N LEU A 96 -5.20 8.62 -6.46
CA LEU A 96 -4.47 7.93 -5.39
C LEU A 96 -3.33 8.80 -4.85
N ALA A 97 -3.10 8.74 -3.55
CA ALA A 97 -1.93 9.28 -2.87
C ALA A 97 -1.23 8.19 -2.05
N GLN A 98 0.08 8.34 -1.83
CA GLN A 98 0.84 7.42 -1.00
C GLN A 98 0.63 7.77 0.48
N PHE A 99 0.18 6.79 1.24
CA PHE A 99 -0.15 6.93 2.65
C PHE A 99 0.67 5.95 3.48
N VAL A 100 1.16 6.39 4.63
CA VAL A 100 2.08 5.62 5.46
C VAL A 100 1.48 5.42 6.84
N LEU A 101 1.54 4.18 7.32
CA LEU A 101 1.34 3.84 8.72
C LEU A 101 2.70 3.59 9.35
N LEU A 102 2.98 4.24 10.47
CA LEU A 102 4.23 4.13 11.19
C LEU A 102 3.98 3.51 12.57
N GLN A 103 4.57 2.35 12.82
CA GLN A 103 4.37 1.57 14.04
C GLN A 103 5.71 1.33 14.75
N GLU A 104 5.71 1.42 16.08
CA GLU A 104 6.87 1.11 16.91
C GLU A 104 6.91 -0.39 17.25
N GLN A 105 8.08 -1.02 17.14
CA GLN A 105 8.29 -2.43 17.49
C GLN A 105 8.82 -2.59 18.93
N PRO A 106 8.53 -3.72 19.59
CA PRO A 106 7.82 -4.91 19.08
C PRO A 106 6.29 -4.83 19.23
N SER A 107 5.76 -3.81 19.91
CA SER A 107 4.33 -3.72 20.24
C SER A 107 3.41 -3.45 19.05
N LEU A 108 3.98 -3.01 17.91
CA LEU A 108 3.27 -2.50 16.74
C LEU A 108 2.33 -1.34 17.08
N LYS A 109 2.63 -0.60 18.15
CA LYS A 109 1.88 0.59 18.53
C LYS A 109 1.96 1.62 17.41
N LEU A 110 0.81 2.08 16.94
CA LEU A 110 0.74 3.16 15.94
C LEU A 110 1.29 4.44 16.57
N ILE A 111 2.28 5.05 15.91
CA ILE A 111 2.89 6.30 16.35
C ILE A 111 2.60 7.45 15.39
N GLY A 112 2.16 7.17 14.16
CA GLY A 112 1.76 8.19 13.20
C GLY A 112 1.20 7.61 11.92
N TRP A 113 0.37 8.38 11.24
CA TRP A 113 -0.16 8.05 9.91
C TRP A 113 -0.36 9.31 9.08
N GLY A 114 -0.18 9.17 7.77
CA GLY A 114 -0.29 10.30 6.85
C GLY A 114 0.51 10.09 5.58
N THR A 115 0.48 11.07 4.69
CA THR A 115 1.47 11.20 3.61
C THR A 115 2.86 11.47 4.19
N ILE A 116 3.91 11.18 3.42
CA ILE A 116 5.29 11.49 3.83
C ILE A 116 5.45 13.00 4.08
N GLU A 117 4.78 13.84 3.30
CA GLU A 117 4.77 15.28 3.43
C GLU A 117 4.12 15.73 4.74
N GLU A 118 2.95 15.18 5.09
CA GLU A 118 2.25 15.47 6.35
C GLU A 118 3.08 15.01 7.56
N LEU A 119 3.59 13.77 7.53
CA LEU A 119 4.42 13.25 8.63
C LEU A 119 5.72 14.05 8.81
N SER A 120 6.30 14.56 7.72
CA SER A 120 7.50 15.43 7.80
C SER A 120 7.25 16.80 8.41
N LYS A 121 5.99 17.21 8.53
CA LYS A 121 5.57 18.47 9.16
C LYS A 121 4.93 18.24 10.53
N SER A 122 4.96 17.00 11.04
CA SER A 122 4.40 16.68 12.35
C SER A 122 5.06 17.50 13.44
N THR A 123 4.26 17.99 14.38
CA THR A 123 4.74 18.62 15.62
C THR A 123 5.09 17.59 16.69
N ASP A 124 4.84 16.30 16.44
CA ASP A 124 5.31 15.20 17.29
C ASP A 124 6.79 14.94 17.01
N ASP A 125 7.65 15.25 17.98
CA ASP A 125 9.10 15.06 17.90
C ASP A 125 9.49 13.60 17.59
N ARG A 126 8.70 12.61 18.02
CA ARG A 126 8.96 11.19 17.74
C ARG A 126 8.72 10.88 16.28
N ILE A 127 7.69 11.44 15.67
CA ILE A 127 7.45 11.28 14.23
C ILE A 127 8.53 12.05 13.46
N ALA A 128 8.74 13.33 13.78
CA ALA A 128 9.67 14.18 13.06
C ALA A 128 11.10 13.64 13.05
N SER A 129 11.57 13.07 14.18
CA SER A 129 12.91 12.51 14.32
C SER A 129 13.15 11.28 13.44
N VAL A 130 12.14 10.44 13.19
CA VAL A 130 12.32 9.21 12.38
C VAL A 130 12.19 9.45 10.88
N MET A 131 11.66 10.60 10.45
CA MET A 131 11.37 10.88 9.04
C MET A 131 12.59 10.82 8.10
N PRO A 132 13.80 11.29 8.47
CA PRO A 132 14.99 11.16 7.63
C PRO A 132 15.31 9.68 7.33
N ASP A 133 15.29 8.82 8.35
CA ASP A 133 15.58 7.39 8.21
C ASP A 133 14.48 6.65 7.45
N LEU A 134 13.21 7.03 7.69
CA LEU A 134 12.07 6.50 6.95
C LEU A 134 12.19 6.79 5.45
N LYS A 135 12.47 8.05 5.08
CA LYS A 135 12.64 8.48 3.67
C LYS A 135 13.81 7.76 3.01
N LYS A 136 14.97 7.74 3.67
CA LYS A 136 16.17 7.05 3.19
C LYS A 136 15.91 5.56 2.94
N THR A 137 15.27 4.89 3.89
CA THR A 137 14.95 3.46 3.76
C THR A 137 13.92 3.22 2.66
N HIS A 138 12.89 4.07 2.56
CA HIS A 138 11.89 4.00 1.49
C HIS A 138 12.55 4.06 0.11
N GLU A 139 13.43 5.03 -0.12
CA GLU A 139 14.16 5.16 -1.39
C GLU A 139 14.99 3.92 -1.71
N GLN A 140 15.66 3.33 -0.71
CA GLN A 140 16.45 2.12 -0.91
C GLN A 140 15.58 0.91 -1.31
N ILE A 141 14.43 0.73 -0.66
CA ILE A 141 13.49 -0.35 -0.98
C ILE A 141 12.90 -0.16 -2.38
N THR A 142 12.46 1.05 -2.72
CA THR A 142 11.90 1.37 -4.03
C THR A 142 12.91 1.16 -5.16
N ARG A 143 14.19 1.51 -4.93
CA ARG A 143 15.26 1.24 -5.91
C ARG A 143 15.54 -0.24 -6.12
N LYS A 144 15.42 -1.08 -5.08
CA LYS A 144 15.66 -2.54 -5.17
C LYS A 144 14.55 -3.28 -5.92
N ASN A 145 13.33 -2.73 -5.91
CA ASN A 145 12.16 -3.34 -6.51
C ASN A 145 11.91 -2.90 -7.96
N LYS A 146 12.80 -2.07 -8.52
CA LYS A 146 12.77 -1.59 -9.90
C LYS A 146 13.82 -2.31 -10.74
#